data_AF-A0A0R0JJ82-F1
#
_entry.id   AF-A0A0R0JJ82-F1
#
_cell.length_a   1.000
_cell.length_b   1.000
_cell.length_c   1.000
_cell.angle_alpha   90.00
_cell.angle_beta   90.00
_cell.angle_gamma   90.00
#
_symmetry.space_group_name_H-M   'P 1'
#
loop_
_entity.id
_entity.type
_entity.pdbx_description
1 polymer ?
#
loop_
_entity_poly.entity_id
_entity_poly.type
_entity_poly.pdbx_seq_one_letter_code
_entity_poly.pdbx_strand_id
1 'polypeptide(L)'
;MKKSTSFEDDVINDALAFFIQDQGEAFKYECAWHEVRNQAKWLAMYGEGYSKRTKTSASWAYTSSSQSNTTTNCEFYPTSSLQCPMGTKMAKRKAKEKSKETNFDLMEIKAMQELLSQVLTKSEDHIHIKETEVQNREGKLLLMEFATLMKDTTGMTKTQLQYHNHLCEIIKKNMG
;
A
#
# COMPACT_ATOMS: atom_id res chain seq x y z
N MET A 1 7.26 -26.80 -14.14
CA MET A 1 7.24 -25.91 -15.32
C MET A 1 8.01 -24.64 -14.98
N LYS A 2 9.13 -24.35 -15.65
CA LYS A 2 9.87 -23.09 -15.48
C LYS A 2 9.06 -21.99 -16.19
N LYS A 3 8.37 -21.13 -15.43
CA LYS A 3 7.78 -19.91 -15.99
C LYS A 3 8.94 -18.98 -16.36
N SER A 4 8.96 -18.53 -17.60
CA SER A 4 10.02 -17.69 -18.16
C SER A 4 10.03 -16.34 -17.44
N THR A 5 11.11 -16.04 -16.72
CA THR A 5 11.36 -14.77 -16.01
C THR A 5 11.11 -13.55 -16.90
N SER A 6 11.36 -13.67 -18.21
CA SER A 6 11.15 -12.61 -19.19
C SER A 6 9.71 -12.08 -19.23
N PHE A 7 8.71 -12.94 -19.08
CA PHE A 7 7.30 -12.50 -19.14
C PHE A 7 6.89 -11.69 -17.92
N GLU A 8 7.41 -12.05 -16.74
CA GLU A 8 7.10 -11.31 -15.51
C GLU A 8 7.76 -9.93 -15.53
N ASP A 9 9.00 -9.85 -15.98
CA ASP A 9 9.74 -8.58 -16.06
C ASP A 9 9.08 -7.61 -17.05
N ASP A 10 8.58 -8.11 -18.19
CA ASP A 10 7.82 -7.30 -19.15
C ASP A 10 6.55 -6.70 -18.52
N VAL A 11 5.77 -7.52 -17.79
CA VAL A 11 4.54 -7.07 -17.10
C VAL A 11 4.85 -6.03 -16.01
N ILE A 12 5.96 -6.20 -15.29
CA ILE A 12 6.39 -5.23 -14.26
C ILE A 12 6.80 -3.92 -14.91
N ASN A 13 7.56 -3.98 -16.01
CA ASN A 13 7.99 -2.79 -16.74
C ASN A 13 6.80 -2.01 -17.31
N ASP A 14 5.80 -2.72 -17.87
CA ASP A 14 4.55 -2.12 -18.33
C ASP A 14 3.81 -1.43 -17.18
N ALA A 15 3.68 -2.10 -16.03
CA ALA A 15 3.03 -1.53 -14.85
C ALA A 15 3.77 -0.30 -14.30
N LEU A 16 5.11 -0.32 -14.28
CA LEU A 16 5.93 0.82 -13.88
C LEU A 16 5.78 2.00 -14.85
N ALA A 17 5.67 1.73 -16.16
CA ALA A 17 5.44 2.76 -17.16
C ALA A 17 4.06 3.44 -16.96
N PHE A 18 3.01 2.68 -16.70
CA PHE A 18 1.69 3.22 -16.35
C PHE A 18 1.72 4.04 -15.06
N PHE A 19 2.46 3.58 -14.04
CA PHE A 19 2.60 4.30 -12.78
C PHE A 19 3.26 5.68 -12.97
N ILE A 20 4.36 5.72 -13.74
CA ILE A 20 5.08 6.97 -14.04
C ILE A 20 4.19 7.92 -14.83
N GLN A 21 3.37 7.41 -15.77
CA GLN A 21 2.44 8.21 -16.56
C GLN A 21 1.37 8.88 -15.69
N ASP A 22 0.83 8.17 -14.70
CA ASP A 22 -0.26 8.64 -13.84
C ASP A 22 0.23 9.57 -12.70
N GLN A 23 1.32 9.20 -12.04
CA GLN A 23 1.81 9.89 -10.85
C GLN A 23 2.87 10.95 -11.16
N GLY A 24 3.51 10.89 -12.34
CA GLY A 24 4.62 11.77 -12.72
C GLY A 24 5.93 11.52 -11.95
N GLU A 25 5.98 10.47 -11.11
CA GLU A 25 7.14 10.11 -10.31
C GLU A 25 7.45 8.61 -10.43
N ALA A 26 8.73 8.24 -10.29
CA ALA A 26 9.17 6.84 -10.29
C ALA A 26 8.70 6.09 -9.04
N PHE A 27 8.46 4.79 -9.18
CA PHE A 27 8.03 3.94 -8.08
C PHE A 27 9.16 3.75 -7.04
N LYS A 28 9.02 4.34 -5.86
CA LYS A 28 10.08 4.42 -4.83
C LYS A 28 10.42 3.10 -4.14
N TYR A 29 9.56 2.09 -4.24
CA TYR A 29 9.67 0.85 -3.48
C TYR A 29 9.97 -0.38 -4.35
N GLU A 30 10.51 -0.18 -5.55
CA GLU A 30 10.84 -1.27 -6.49
C GLU A 30 11.76 -2.31 -5.86
N CYS A 31 12.85 -1.86 -5.20
CA CYS A 31 13.79 -2.75 -4.52
C CYS A 31 13.13 -3.54 -3.38
N ALA A 32 12.31 -2.87 -2.56
CA ALA A 32 11.61 -3.51 -1.45
C ALA A 32 10.58 -4.54 -1.95
N TRP A 33 9.87 -4.21 -3.03
CA TRP A 33 8.92 -5.14 -3.67
C TRP A 33 9.65 -6.36 -4.24
N HIS A 34 10.80 -6.17 -4.89
CA HIS A 34 11.62 -7.26 -5.41
C HIS A 34 12.13 -8.20 -4.31
N GLU A 35 12.48 -7.67 -3.13
CA GLU A 35 12.88 -8.48 -1.98
C GLU A 35 11.68 -9.25 -1.39
N VAL A 36 10.53 -8.59 -1.25
CA VAL A 36 9.35 -9.19 -0.63
C VAL A 36 8.71 -10.25 -1.53
N ARG A 37 8.60 -10.03 -2.86
CA ARG A 37 7.94 -10.98 -3.78
C ARG A 37 8.57 -12.37 -3.79
N ASN A 38 9.88 -12.44 -3.52
CA ASN A 38 10.65 -13.66 -3.53
C ASN A 38 10.68 -14.39 -2.17
N GLN A 39 10.05 -13.84 -1.12
CA GLN A 39 9.99 -14.51 0.18
C GLN A 39 9.06 -15.74 0.14
N ALA A 40 9.55 -16.86 0.68
CA ALA A 40 8.84 -18.14 0.69
C ALA A 40 7.42 -18.08 1.27
N LYS A 41 7.15 -17.17 2.23
CA LYS A 41 5.82 -17.00 2.83
C LYS A 41 4.76 -16.56 1.80
N TRP A 42 5.15 -15.78 0.79
CA TRP A 42 4.24 -15.32 -0.26
C TRP A 42 4.14 -16.35 -1.38
N LEU A 43 5.25 -17.01 -1.73
CA LEU A 43 5.23 -18.13 -2.67
C LEU A 43 4.35 -19.27 -2.15
N ALA A 44 4.36 -19.55 -0.83
CA ALA A 44 3.54 -20.57 -0.19
C ALA A 44 2.03 -20.23 -0.19
N MET A 45 1.64 -18.96 -0.23
CA MET A 45 0.22 -18.59 -0.35
C MET A 45 -0.36 -18.87 -1.74
N TYR A 46 0.49 -18.89 -2.77
CA TYR A 46 0.10 -19.25 -4.13
C TYR A 46 0.43 -20.71 -4.48
N GLY A 47 1.05 -21.44 -3.56
CA GLY A 47 1.40 -22.86 -3.68
C GLY A 47 0.63 -23.73 -2.68
N GLU A 48 -0.55 -24.19 -3.09
CA GLU A 48 -1.09 -25.51 -2.71
C GLU A 48 -1.16 -25.86 -1.20
N GLY A 49 -2.11 -25.23 -0.49
CA GLY A 49 -3.03 -25.82 0.51
C GLY A 49 -2.51 -26.47 1.80
N TYR A 50 -2.85 -25.91 2.98
CA TYR A 50 -3.20 -26.71 4.17
C TYR A 50 -3.94 -25.94 5.28
N SER A 51 -4.96 -26.63 5.78
CA SER A 51 -6.01 -26.24 6.74
C SER A 51 -5.61 -26.45 8.22
N LYS A 52 -6.11 -25.60 9.14
CA LYS A 52 -5.94 -25.62 10.61
C LYS A 52 -6.86 -26.64 11.30
N ARG A 53 -6.42 -27.32 12.38
CA ARG A 53 -7.28 -28.18 13.24
C ARG A 53 -7.34 -27.74 14.71
N THR A 54 -8.58 -27.69 15.22
CA THR A 54 -9.09 -27.35 16.56
C THR A 54 -8.95 -28.49 17.59
N LYS A 55 -8.82 -28.18 18.89
CA LYS A 55 -8.77 -29.13 20.03
C LYS A 55 -9.68 -28.65 21.18
N THR A 56 -10.38 -29.55 21.87
CA THR A 56 -10.60 -29.53 23.34
C THR A 56 -11.04 -30.92 23.86
N SER A 57 -10.53 -31.31 25.03
CA SER A 57 -10.56 -32.63 25.69
C SER A 57 -11.38 -32.62 27.00
N ALA A 58 -11.65 -33.78 27.63
CA ALA A 58 -12.31 -33.88 28.95
C ALA A 58 -11.58 -34.69 30.06
N SER A 59 -10.36 -35.21 29.85
CA SER A 59 -9.60 -35.90 30.94
C SER A 59 -8.30 -35.16 31.27
N TRP A 60 -8.24 -34.61 32.49
CA TRP A 60 -7.22 -33.69 33.01
C TRP A 60 -6.14 -34.41 33.83
N ALA A 61 -5.28 -35.21 33.18
CA ALA A 61 -4.08 -35.73 33.83
C ALA A 61 -2.84 -35.47 32.96
N TYR A 62 -1.91 -34.65 33.47
CA TYR A 62 -0.58 -34.47 32.87
C TYR A 62 0.46 -35.21 33.71
N THR A 63 1.03 -36.28 33.16
CA THR A 63 2.29 -36.86 33.63
C THR A 63 3.40 -36.34 32.72
N SER A 64 4.38 -35.61 33.27
CA SER A 64 5.55 -35.14 32.52
C SER A 64 6.77 -35.95 32.96
N SER A 65 7.28 -36.78 32.06
CA SER A 65 8.57 -37.46 32.18
C SER A 65 9.54 -36.86 31.16
N SER A 66 10.72 -36.49 31.64
CA SER A 66 11.81 -35.83 30.94
C SER A 66 12.88 -36.83 30.48
N GLN A 67 13.42 -36.70 29.26
CA GLN A 67 14.74 -37.26 28.95
C GLN A 67 15.47 -36.48 27.84
N SER A 68 16.35 -35.60 28.31
CA SER A 68 17.75 -35.34 27.91
C SER A 68 18.24 -35.51 26.46
N ASN A 69 18.79 -34.39 25.95
CA ASN A 69 20.16 -34.20 25.43
C ASN A 69 20.66 -35.05 24.26
N THR A 70 21.09 -34.39 23.16
CA THR A 70 22.50 -34.36 22.71
C THR A 70 22.71 -33.22 21.69
N THR A 71 23.73 -32.40 21.97
CA THR A 71 24.24 -31.23 21.25
C THR A 71 25.18 -31.64 20.10
N THR A 72 25.21 -30.90 18.99
CA THR A 72 26.44 -30.78 18.17
C THR A 72 26.54 -29.35 17.64
N ASN A 73 27.57 -28.64 18.13
CA ASN A 73 27.98 -27.29 17.75
C ASN A 73 28.83 -27.35 16.48
N CYS A 74 28.60 -26.42 15.54
CA CYS A 74 29.63 -25.91 14.64
C CYS A 74 29.57 -24.38 14.69
N GLU A 75 30.70 -23.80 15.06
CA GLU A 75 30.96 -22.41 15.43
C GLU A 75 31.35 -21.57 14.19
N PHE A 76 31.18 -20.23 14.30
CA PHE A 76 31.73 -19.15 13.44
C PHE A 76 30.90 -18.71 12.21
N TYR A 77 30.48 -17.46 11.98
CA TYR A 77 30.86 -16.09 12.43
C TYR A 77 29.61 -15.17 12.56
N PRO A 78 29.69 -14.01 13.28
CA PRO A 78 28.54 -13.27 13.77
C PRO A 78 28.10 -12.13 12.83
N THR A 79 26.81 -12.04 12.50
CA THR A 79 26.07 -10.76 12.34
C THR A 79 24.56 -11.07 12.33
N SER A 80 23.91 -10.79 13.45
CA SER A 80 22.45 -10.62 13.65
C SER A 80 21.53 -11.74 13.12
N SER A 81 21.63 -12.95 13.69
CA SER A 81 20.62 -14.00 13.49
C SER A 81 19.54 -13.94 14.59
N LEU A 82 18.41 -13.33 14.24
CA LEU A 82 17.04 -13.64 14.67
C LEU A 82 16.91 -14.43 15.98
N GLN A 83 16.93 -13.73 17.11
CA GLN A 83 16.61 -14.30 18.43
C GLN A 83 15.08 -14.44 18.57
N CYS A 84 14.56 -15.64 18.31
CA CYS A 84 13.15 -15.96 18.56
C CYS A 84 12.81 -15.70 20.05
N PRO A 85 11.73 -14.97 20.38
CA PRO A 85 11.38 -14.68 21.76
C PRO A 85 11.04 -15.98 22.50
N MET A 86 11.70 -16.15 23.65
CA MET A 86 11.64 -17.32 24.51
C MET A 86 10.23 -17.48 25.15
N GLY A 87 9.73 -18.72 25.17
CA GLY A 87 8.38 -19.08 25.59
C GLY A 87 8.00 -18.69 27.03
N THR A 88 6.71 -18.36 27.18
CA THR A 88 6.00 -17.62 28.23
C THR A 88 5.94 -18.20 29.66
N LYS A 89 6.82 -19.13 30.07
CA LYS A 89 6.66 -19.84 31.36
C LYS A 89 7.52 -19.39 32.54
N MET A 90 8.57 -18.58 32.34
CA MET A 90 9.40 -18.11 33.48
C MET A 90 9.24 -16.63 33.87
N ALA A 91 8.50 -15.82 33.13
CA ALA A 91 8.46 -14.36 33.36
C ALA A 91 7.48 -13.88 34.47
N LYS A 92 6.58 -14.72 34.98
CA LYS A 92 5.42 -14.22 35.77
C LYS A 92 5.67 -13.81 37.22
N ARG A 93 6.83 -14.06 37.86
CA ARG A 93 7.00 -13.79 39.31
C ARG A 93 8.36 -13.26 39.80
N LYS A 94 9.19 -12.65 38.93
CA LYS A 94 10.17 -11.64 39.36
C LYS A 94 9.59 -10.22 39.42
N ALA A 95 8.34 -10.03 39.00
CA ALA A 95 7.70 -8.71 38.86
C ALA A 95 7.28 -8.03 40.18
N LYS A 96 7.99 -8.26 41.29
CA LYS A 96 7.85 -7.50 42.56
C LYS A 96 9.00 -6.52 42.76
N GLU A 97 9.44 -5.92 41.66
CA GLU A 97 10.41 -4.83 41.63
C GLU A 97 9.74 -3.67 40.88
N LYS A 98 8.94 -2.87 41.59
CA LYS A 98 9.26 -1.47 41.85
C LYS A 98 9.77 -0.71 40.61
N SER A 99 8.82 0.01 40.01
CA SER A 99 8.97 1.34 39.39
C SER A 99 9.97 1.51 38.25
N LYS A 100 9.47 1.64 37.01
CA LYS A 100 9.82 2.70 36.02
C LYS A 100 9.28 2.41 34.59
N GLU A 101 8.12 1.78 34.43
CA GLU A 101 7.70 1.24 33.12
C GLU A 101 6.28 1.67 32.69
N THR A 102 5.87 2.89 33.05
CA THR A 102 4.54 3.44 32.68
C THR A 102 4.60 4.72 31.85
N ASN A 103 5.79 5.30 31.64
CA ASN A 103 5.92 6.57 30.91
C ASN A 103 6.40 6.38 29.45
N PHE A 104 7.27 5.39 29.19
CA PHE A 104 7.80 5.16 27.84
C PHE A 104 6.72 4.65 26.86
N ASP A 105 5.96 3.63 27.26
CA ASP A 105 4.86 3.07 26.44
C ASP A 105 3.76 4.12 26.17
N LEU A 106 3.47 4.97 27.17
CA LEU A 106 2.50 6.06 27.03
C LEU A 106 3.01 7.17 26.08
N MET A 107 4.31 7.48 26.11
CA MET A 107 4.93 8.42 25.17
C MET A 107 4.94 7.88 23.73
N GLU A 108 5.22 6.58 23.54
CA GLU A 108 5.22 5.96 22.21
C GLU A 108 3.81 5.87 21.62
N ILE A 109 2.81 5.47 22.40
CA ILE A 109 1.39 5.47 21.99
C ILE A 109 0.94 6.89 21.62
N LYS A 110 1.31 7.89 22.43
CA LYS A 110 0.97 9.29 22.14
C LYS A 110 1.63 9.77 20.84
N ALA A 111 2.90 9.44 20.61
CA ALA A 111 3.60 9.78 19.38
C ALA A 111 2.97 9.09 18.14
N MET A 112 2.56 7.82 18.26
CA MET A 112 1.84 7.12 17.19
C MET A 112 0.48 7.76 16.90
N GLN A 113 -0.26 8.17 17.93
CA GLN A 113 -1.54 8.86 17.77
C GLN A 113 -1.37 10.22 17.09
N GLU A 114 -0.33 10.98 17.45
CA GLU A 114 0.01 12.25 16.79
C GLU A 114 0.39 12.04 15.32
N LEU A 115 1.17 10.99 15.02
CA LEU A 115 1.54 10.63 13.65
C LEU A 115 0.31 10.24 12.81
N LEU A 116 -0.58 9.40 13.34
CA LEU A 116 -1.82 9.01 12.66
C LEU A 116 -2.72 10.23 12.43
N SER A 117 -2.85 11.11 13.42
CA SER A 117 -3.63 12.34 13.27
C SER A 117 -3.06 13.22 12.16
N GLN A 118 -1.73 13.40 12.11
CA GLN A 118 -1.07 14.16 11.06
C GLN A 118 -1.23 13.53 9.67
N VAL A 119 -1.20 12.20 9.56
CA VAL A 119 -1.41 11.49 8.29
C VAL A 119 -2.85 11.68 7.81
N LEU A 120 -3.83 11.60 8.71
CA LEU A 120 -5.24 11.83 8.37
C LEU A 120 -5.47 13.26 7.88
N THR A 121 -4.98 14.28 8.60
CA THR A 121 -5.14 15.69 8.19
C THR A 121 -4.49 15.95 6.83
N LYS A 122 -3.28 15.43 6.60
CA LYS A 122 -2.60 15.55 5.29
C LYS A 122 -3.38 14.87 4.17
N SER A 123 -4.01 13.73 4.45
CA SER A 123 -4.84 13.02 3.49
C SER A 123 -6.12 13.80 3.15
N GLU A 124 -6.77 14.39 4.16
CA GLU A 124 -7.96 15.23 3.99
C GLU A 124 -7.64 16.49 3.16
N ASP A 125 -6.55 17.18 3.50
CA ASP A 125 -6.08 18.36 2.74
C ASP A 125 -5.79 17.99 1.28
N HIS A 126 -5.14 16.86 1.03
CA HIS A 126 -4.85 16.38 -0.32
C HIS A 126 -6.12 16.04 -1.12
N ILE A 127 -7.12 15.42 -0.49
CA ILE A 127 -8.42 15.17 -1.13
C ILE A 127 -9.08 16.51 -1.50
N HIS A 128 -9.13 17.45 -0.56
CA HIS A 128 -9.73 18.76 -0.79
C HIS A 128 -9.04 19.56 -1.91
N ILE A 129 -7.70 19.54 -1.95
CA ILE A 129 -6.91 20.15 -3.02
C ILE A 129 -7.28 19.51 -4.37
N LYS A 130 -7.34 18.17 -4.45
CA LYS A 130 -7.72 17.49 -5.69
C LYS A 130 -9.14 17.82 -6.15
N GLU A 131 -10.10 17.87 -5.23
CA GLU A 131 -11.49 18.24 -5.54
C GLU A 131 -11.60 19.66 -6.08
N THR A 132 -10.93 20.62 -5.45
CA THR A 132 -10.93 22.03 -5.90
C THR A 132 -10.23 22.18 -7.26
N GLU A 133 -9.16 21.44 -7.52
CA GLU A 133 -8.51 21.41 -8.85
C GLU A 133 -9.44 20.86 -9.94
N VAL A 134 -10.17 19.78 -9.66
CA VAL A 134 -11.14 19.18 -10.60
C VAL A 134 -12.26 20.17 -10.90
N GLN A 135 -12.88 20.76 -9.87
CA GLN A 135 -13.94 21.75 -10.05
C GLN A 135 -13.47 22.98 -10.84
N ASN A 136 -12.24 23.46 -10.60
CA ASN A 136 -11.67 24.57 -11.35
C ASN A 136 -11.42 24.19 -12.83
N ARG A 137 -10.95 22.97 -13.11
CA ARG A 137 -10.79 22.47 -14.49
C ARG A 137 -12.13 22.36 -15.21
N GLU A 138 -13.14 21.81 -14.56
CA GLU A 138 -14.50 21.70 -15.10
C GLU A 138 -15.12 23.08 -15.36
N GLY A 139 -15.01 24.01 -14.41
CA GLY A 139 -15.49 25.38 -14.56
C GLY A 139 -14.81 26.11 -15.71
N LYS A 140 -13.49 25.94 -15.87
CA LYS A 140 -12.73 26.50 -17.01
C LYS A 140 -13.16 25.88 -18.34
N LEU A 141 -13.43 24.58 -18.38
CA LEU A 141 -13.92 23.89 -19.57
C LEU A 141 -15.29 24.42 -19.97
N LEU A 142 -16.23 24.53 -19.02
CA LEU A 142 -17.57 25.06 -19.26
C LEU A 142 -17.54 26.49 -19.81
N LEU A 143 -16.68 27.35 -19.25
CA LEU A 143 -16.47 28.72 -19.76
C LEU A 143 -15.95 28.72 -21.21
N MET A 144 -15.02 27.83 -21.55
CA MET A 144 -14.48 27.70 -22.90
C MET A 144 -15.52 27.17 -23.89
N GLU A 145 -16.35 26.21 -23.47
CA GLU A 145 -17.46 25.68 -24.26
C GLU A 145 -18.51 26.76 -24.53
N PHE A 146 -18.92 27.51 -23.50
CA PHE A 146 -19.84 28.64 -23.65
C PHE A 146 -19.26 29.73 -24.56
N ALA A 147 -17.98 30.08 -24.40
CA ALA A 147 -17.29 31.03 -25.27
C ALA A 147 -17.22 30.54 -26.73
N THR A 148 -17.10 29.23 -26.93
CA THR A 148 -17.12 28.62 -28.26
C THR A 148 -18.50 28.74 -28.89
N LEU A 149 -19.57 28.43 -28.15
CA LEU A 149 -20.96 28.54 -28.63
C LEU A 149 -21.38 29.98 -28.95
N MET A 150 -20.91 30.95 -28.15
CA MET A 150 -21.29 32.36 -28.27
C MET A 150 -20.38 33.18 -29.19
N LYS A 151 -19.42 32.52 -29.87
CA LYS A 151 -18.47 33.20 -30.74
C LYS A 151 -19.18 33.81 -31.95
N ASP A 152 -18.93 35.09 -32.22
CA ASP A 152 -19.37 35.72 -33.47
C ASP A 152 -18.73 35.05 -34.69
N THR A 153 -19.55 34.56 -35.61
CA THR A 153 -19.15 33.83 -36.82
C THR A 153 -19.12 34.70 -38.06
N THR A 154 -19.53 35.96 -38.00
CA THR A 154 -19.69 36.84 -39.18
C THR A 154 -18.38 37.05 -39.96
N GLY A 155 -17.24 37.01 -39.27
CA GLY A 155 -15.90 37.15 -39.86
C GLY A 155 -15.18 35.84 -40.19
N MET A 156 -15.81 34.68 -40.00
CA MET A 156 -15.16 33.39 -40.23
C MET A 156 -15.09 33.02 -41.71
N THR A 157 -13.93 32.52 -42.16
CA THR A 157 -13.82 31.84 -43.45
C THR A 157 -14.68 30.57 -43.48
N LYS A 158 -15.01 30.05 -44.68
CA LYS A 158 -15.80 28.82 -44.83
C LYS A 158 -15.23 27.63 -44.04
N THR A 159 -13.90 27.46 -44.05
CA THR A 159 -13.22 26.39 -43.32
C THR A 159 -13.32 26.58 -41.81
N GLN A 160 -13.15 27.81 -41.30
CA GLN A 160 -13.31 28.12 -39.87
C GLN A 160 -14.75 27.87 -39.40
N LEU A 161 -15.74 28.25 -40.22
CA LEU A 161 -17.15 28.03 -39.91
C LEU A 161 -17.47 26.53 -39.81
N GLN A 162 -16.89 25.70 -40.68
CA GLN A 162 -17.04 24.23 -40.60
C GLN A 162 -16.49 23.69 -39.27
N TYR A 163 -15.30 24.12 -38.84
CA TYR A 163 -14.72 23.70 -37.56
C TYR A 163 -15.54 24.19 -36.37
N HIS A 164 -15.96 25.45 -36.37
CA HIS A 164 -16.81 26.01 -35.32
C HIS A 164 -18.12 25.23 -35.19
N ASN A 165 -18.81 24.97 -36.32
CA ASN A 165 -20.03 24.17 -36.31
C ASN A 165 -19.78 22.77 -35.76
N HIS A 166 -18.68 22.11 -36.16
CA HIS A 166 -18.32 20.80 -35.63
C HIS A 166 -18.11 20.81 -34.11
N LEU A 167 -17.39 21.81 -33.58
CA LEU A 167 -17.20 21.98 -32.14
C LEU A 167 -18.53 22.23 -31.43
N CYS A 168 -19.40 23.09 -31.98
CA CYS A 168 -20.72 23.36 -31.41
C CYS A 168 -21.58 22.10 -31.32
N GLU A 169 -21.54 21.21 -32.32
CA GLU A 169 -22.27 19.94 -32.27
C GLU A 169 -21.72 18.99 -31.19
N ILE A 170 -20.39 18.92 -31.03
CA ILE A 170 -19.76 18.16 -29.94
C ILE A 170 -20.21 18.69 -28.57
N ILE A 171 -20.14 20.01 -28.38
CA ILE A 171 -20.49 20.65 -27.10
C ILE A 171 -21.98 20.43 -26.79
N LYS A 172 -22.88 20.62 -27.76
CA LYS A 172 -24.33 20.36 -27.57
C LYS A 172 -24.62 18.93 -27.17
N LYS A 173 -23.91 17.95 -27.75
CA LYS A 173 -24.04 16.53 -27.41
C LYS A 173 -23.53 16.21 -26.01
N ASN A 174 -22.55 16.96 -25.49
CA ASN A 174 -22.06 16.77 -24.12
C ASN A 174 -23.00 17.41 -23.08
N MET A 175 -23.77 18.43 -23.46
CA MET A 175 -24.70 19.15 -22.56
C MET A 175 -26.10 18.56 -22.49
N GLY A 176 -26.49 17.66 -23.41
CA GLY A 176 -27.84 17.07 -23.49
C GLY A 176 -27.81 15.56 -23.62
#